data_AF-A0A673CJQ3-F1
#
_entry.id   AF-A0A673CJQ3-F1
#
_cell.length_a   1.000
_cell.length_b   1.000
_cell.length_c   1.000
_cell.angle_alpha   90.00
_cell.angle_beta   90.00
_cell.angle_gamma   90.00
#
_symmetry.space_group_name_H-M   'P 1'
#
loop_
_entity.id
_entity.type
_entity.pdbx_description
1 polymer ?
#
loop_
_entity_poly.entity_id
_entity_poly.type
_entity_poly.pdbx_seq_one_letter_code
_entity_poly.pdbx_strand_id
1 'polypeptide(L)'
;FLWSLLVGCVCLVLQSEIIRRWGYPAEEHQVLTEDGYILTVNRIPHGLKNTAQVRWTCPRPAVFLQHVWDTSWADAGYDVWLGNSRGNTWSRKHRTLSPDQVDFWRFSHDEMALKDLPAVIDHILKTTEQEQIFYIGHSQGTTIAFMAFSTLPELASKIKLFIGLAPVATVAFTSSPMTKLSILPEFAIWKGLPPQSYMIEWFAENICGKHMGSELCNINMTRTPVYTTHCPAGTSVQNLTPLEPG
;
A
#
# COMPACT_ATOMS: atom_id res chain seq x y z
N PHE A 1 -8.88 -6.80 -11.25
CA PHE A 1 -8.47 -7.77 -10.20
C PHE A 1 -7.02 -8.23 -10.33
N LEU A 2 -6.57 -8.94 -11.39
CA LEU A 2 -5.12 -9.14 -11.59
C LEU A 2 -4.38 -7.80 -11.74
N TRP A 3 -5.02 -6.87 -12.46
CA TRP A 3 -4.54 -5.50 -12.63
C TRP A 3 -4.56 -4.69 -11.33
N SER A 4 -5.42 -5.01 -10.36
CA SER A 4 -5.51 -4.25 -9.10
C SER A 4 -4.33 -4.58 -8.17
N LEU A 5 -3.72 -5.76 -8.34
CA LEU A 5 -2.48 -6.17 -7.70
C LEU A 5 -1.22 -5.94 -8.56
N LEU A 6 -1.35 -5.88 -9.89
CA LEU A 6 -0.26 -5.50 -10.80
C LEU A 6 -0.11 -3.97 -10.96
N VAL A 7 -1.14 -3.19 -10.64
CA VAL A 7 -1.17 -1.72 -10.78
C VAL A 7 -1.37 -1.01 -9.44
N GLY A 8 -1.17 -1.74 -8.33
CA GLY A 8 -0.68 -1.14 -7.08
C GLY A 8 0.78 -0.70 -7.25
N CYS A 9 1.00 0.32 -8.09
CA CYS A 9 2.28 0.95 -8.44
C CYS A 9 2.97 1.59 -7.25
N VAL A 10 4.08 1.03 -6.73
CA VAL A 10 5.11 1.81 -6.02
C VAL A 10 6.49 1.15 -6.13
N CYS A 11 7.56 1.94 -6.00
CA CYS A 11 8.87 1.82 -6.62
C CYS A 11 10.00 0.97 -5.98
N LEU A 12 11.14 0.84 -6.67
CA LEU A 12 12.42 0.27 -6.18
C LEU A 12 13.42 1.38 -5.84
N VAL A 13 13.12 2.60 -6.26
CA VAL A 13 13.76 3.80 -5.74
C VAL A 13 13.13 4.05 -4.37
N LEU A 14 13.88 4.57 -3.38
CA LEU A 14 13.27 4.99 -2.11
C LEU A 14 12.09 5.89 -2.45
N GLN A 15 10.94 5.59 -1.88
CA GLN A 15 9.70 6.29 -2.21
C GLN A 15 9.91 7.81 -2.03
N SER A 16 10.69 8.20 -1.02
CA SER A 16 11.12 9.59 -0.77
C SER A 16 12.05 10.20 -1.84
N GLU A 17 12.94 9.44 -2.47
CA GLU A 17 13.81 9.93 -3.55
C GLU A 17 12.99 10.29 -4.79
N ILE A 18 11.93 9.53 -5.09
CA ILE A 18 11.00 9.89 -6.17
C ILE A 18 10.28 11.19 -5.84
N ILE A 19 9.75 11.33 -4.62
CA ILE A 19 9.06 12.56 -4.17
C ILE A 19 9.98 13.77 -4.38
N ARG A 20 11.22 13.67 -3.88
CA ARG A 20 12.22 14.73 -3.99
C ARG A 20 12.61 15.02 -5.44
N ARG A 21 12.71 13.99 -6.30
CA ARG A 21 12.99 14.15 -7.73
C ARG A 21 11.90 14.95 -8.45
N TRP A 22 10.64 14.85 -8.02
CA TRP A 22 9.53 15.67 -8.52
C TRP A 22 9.44 17.04 -7.84
N GLY A 23 10.40 17.40 -6.98
CA GLY A 23 10.50 18.70 -6.31
C GLY A 23 9.71 18.81 -5.01
N TYR A 24 8.99 17.77 -4.59
CA TYR A 24 8.15 17.80 -3.39
C TYR A 24 9.01 17.57 -2.12
N PRO A 25 8.62 18.15 -0.97
CA PRO A 25 9.21 17.78 0.31
C PRO A 25 8.86 16.32 0.65
N ALA A 26 9.80 15.58 1.22
CA ALA A 26 9.61 14.18 1.58
C ALA A 26 10.20 13.89 2.97
N GLU A 27 9.37 13.35 3.85
CA GLU A 27 9.74 12.83 5.16
C GLU A 27 9.50 11.32 5.20
N GLU A 28 10.34 10.60 5.94
CA GLU A 28 10.18 9.18 6.21
C GLU A 28 9.97 8.96 7.70
N HIS A 29 8.97 8.16 8.05
CA HIS A 29 8.58 7.85 9.40
C HIS A 29 8.66 6.34 9.61
N GLN A 30 9.31 5.90 10.69
CA GLN A 30 9.33 4.49 11.09
C GLN A 30 8.24 4.26 12.11
N VAL A 31 7.22 3.49 11.73
CA VAL A 31 6.08 3.15 12.58
C VAL A 31 6.22 1.72 13.05
N LEU A 32 6.13 1.51 14.35
CA LEU A 32 6.22 0.20 14.95
C LEU A 32 4.81 -0.34 15.24
N THR A 33 4.53 -1.57 14.77
CA THR A 33 3.31 -2.30 15.09
C THR A 33 3.41 -3.02 16.44
N GLU A 34 2.27 -3.34 17.04
CA GLU A 34 2.21 -4.08 18.32
C GLU A 34 2.95 -5.43 18.27
N ASP A 35 2.93 -6.10 17.12
CA ASP A 35 3.58 -7.40 16.93
C ASP A 35 5.03 -7.31 16.47
N GLY A 36 5.58 -6.10 16.31
CA GLY A 36 7.01 -5.86 16.16
C GLY A 36 7.49 -5.56 14.74
N TYR A 37 6.60 -5.46 13.75
CA TYR A 37 6.96 -4.98 12.41
C TYR A 37 7.28 -3.49 12.44
N ILE A 38 8.26 -3.09 11.63
CA ILE A 38 8.67 -1.70 11.48
C ILE A 38 8.32 -1.28 10.05
N LEU A 39 7.30 -0.43 9.94
CA LEU A 39 6.75 0.07 8.70
C LEU A 39 7.38 1.42 8.34
N THR A 40 7.81 1.58 7.10
CA THR A 40 8.29 2.88 6.61
C THR A 40 7.13 3.65 5.97
N VAL A 41 6.64 4.71 6.60
CA VAL A 41 5.57 5.57 6.07
C VAL A 41 6.19 6.84 5.48
N ASN A 42 5.80 7.20 4.26
CA ASN A 42 6.30 8.42 3.61
C ASN A 42 5.29 9.56 3.79
N ARG A 43 5.78 10.80 3.94
CA ARG A 43 4.93 11.98 4.09
C ARG A 43 5.37 13.09 3.13
N ILE A 44 4.39 13.71 2.48
CA ILE A 44 4.53 14.92 1.66
C ILE A 44 3.78 16.05 2.39
N PRO A 45 4.46 16.85 3.22
CA PRO A 45 3.80 17.82 4.10
C PRO A 45 3.13 18.98 3.37
N HIS A 46 3.54 19.28 2.13
CA HIS A 46 2.90 20.28 1.28
C HIS A 46 3.26 20.11 -0.21
N GLY A 47 2.43 20.63 -1.10
CA GLY A 47 2.70 20.70 -2.55
C GLY A 47 3.77 21.71 -2.97
N LEU A 48 4.02 21.78 -4.28
CA LEU A 48 5.10 22.60 -4.87
C LEU A 48 4.80 24.09 -4.84
N LYS A 49 3.53 24.46 -5.03
CA LYS A 49 3.10 25.88 -5.13
C LYS A 49 3.02 26.61 -3.78
N ASN A 50 3.49 25.98 -2.69
CA ASN A 50 3.36 26.49 -1.33
C ASN A 50 4.61 27.23 -0.80
N THR A 51 5.53 27.63 -1.67
CA THR A 51 6.62 28.54 -1.33
C THR A 51 6.11 29.98 -1.21
N ALA A 52 5.95 30.43 0.04
CA ALA A 52 5.97 31.82 0.52
C ALA A 52 4.69 32.71 0.48
N GLN A 53 3.57 32.34 -0.15
CA GLN A 53 2.40 33.27 -0.23
C GLN A 53 1.16 32.92 0.61
N VAL A 54 0.99 31.68 1.07
CA VAL A 54 -0.15 31.31 1.92
C VAL A 54 0.36 30.96 3.31
N ARG A 55 0.25 31.92 4.25
CA ARG A 55 0.39 31.61 5.68
C ARG A 55 -0.83 30.80 6.09
N TRP A 56 -0.68 29.48 6.13
CA TRP A 56 -1.69 28.61 6.71
C TRP A 56 -1.80 28.93 8.20
N THR A 57 -2.94 29.47 8.61
CA THR A 57 -3.23 29.77 10.02
C THR A 57 -3.66 28.52 10.80
N CYS A 58 -3.97 27.44 10.10
CA CYS A 58 -4.36 26.13 10.67
C CYS A 58 -3.52 25.00 10.06
N PRO A 59 -3.34 23.88 10.79
CA PRO A 59 -2.72 22.67 10.23
C PRO A 59 -3.46 22.19 8.97
N ARG A 60 -2.71 21.71 7.98
CA ARG A 60 -3.30 21.14 6.76
C ARG A 60 -4.01 19.82 7.09
N PRO A 61 -5.20 19.55 6.53
CA PRO A 61 -5.88 18.29 6.77
C PRO A 61 -5.01 17.11 6.31
N ALA A 62 -4.84 16.12 7.19
CA ALA A 62 -4.06 14.93 6.87
C ALA A 62 -4.88 13.92 6.05
N VAL A 63 -4.26 13.35 5.02
CA VAL A 63 -4.84 12.31 4.17
C VAL A 63 -3.88 11.13 4.08
N PHE A 64 -4.40 9.93 4.38
CA PHE A 64 -3.65 8.69 4.33
C PHE A 64 -4.02 7.89 3.09
N LEU A 65 -3.01 7.56 2.28
CA LEU A 65 -3.14 6.84 1.02
C LEU A 65 -2.56 5.43 1.21
N GLN A 66 -3.42 4.42 1.07
CA GLN A 66 -3.06 3.02 1.22
C GLN A 66 -3.23 2.28 -0.12
N HIS A 67 -2.15 1.65 -0.61
CA HIS A 67 -2.08 1.01 -1.94
C HIS A 67 -2.36 1.95 -3.13
N VAL A 68 -2.20 3.26 -2.94
CA VAL A 68 -2.34 4.28 -4.00
C VAL A 68 -1.24 5.33 -3.87
N TRP A 69 -0.81 5.88 -5.02
CA TRP A 69 0.15 6.97 -5.09
C TRP A 69 -0.45 8.14 -5.85
N ASP A 70 -0.55 9.29 -5.20
CA ASP A 70 -1.04 10.51 -5.82
C ASP A 70 -0.50 11.76 -5.11
N THR A 71 0.43 12.48 -5.76
CA THR A 71 1.01 13.70 -5.21
C THR A 71 0.11 14.93 -5.39
N SER A 72 -0.95 14.84 -6.22
CA SER A 72 -1.84 15.97 -6.49
C SER A 72 -2.60 16.44 -5.25
N TRP A 73 -2.83 15.55 -4.27
CA TRP A 73 -3.38 15.90 -2.97
C TRP A 73 -2.52 16.91 -2.20
N ALA A 74 -1.20 16.84 -2.33
CA ALA A 74 -0.30 17.79 -1.68
C ALA A 74 -0.43 19.19 -2.31
N ASP A 75 -0.58 19.25 -3.65
CA ASP A 75 -0.86 20.49 -4.39
C ASP A 75 -2.26 21.05 -4.10
N ALA A 76 -3.22 20.19 -3.78
CA ALA A 76 -4.56 20.57 -3.32
C ALA A 76 -4.58 21.06 -1.85
N GLY A 77 -3.44 21.07 -1.15
CA GLY A 77 -3.29 21.65 0.18
C GLY A 77 -3.42 20.65 1.34
N TYR A 78 -3.36 19.35 1.08
CA TYR A 78 -3.37 18.32 2.12
C TYR A 78 -1.97 17.99 2.64
N ASP A 79 -1.89 17.49 3.87
CA ASP A 79 -0.72 16.80 4.40
C ASP A 79 -0.82 15.31 4.05
N VAL A 80 -0.03 14.87 3.09
CA VAL A 80 -0.21 13.55 2.45
C VAL A 80 0.68 12.51 3.10
N TRP A 81 0.09 11.42 3.57
CA TRP A 81 0.76 10.28 4.17
C TRP A 81 0.57 9.04 3.29
N LEU A 82 1.65 8.32 3.02
CA LEU A 82 1.69 7.21 2.09
C LEU A 82 2.09 5.94 2.84
N GLY A 83 1.14 5.02 2.95
CA GLY A 83 1.30 3.79 3.71
C GLY A 83 2.08 2.71 2.98
N ASN A 84 2.89 1.97 3.73
CA ASN A 84 3.54 0.74 3.28
C ASN A 84 3.14 -0.41 4.19
N SER A 85 2.60 -1.48 3.61
CA SER A 85 2.23 -2.69 4.33
C SER A 85 3.44 -3.54 4.68
N ARG A 86 3.38 -4.25 5.80
CA ARG A 86 4.39 -5.24 6.22
C ARG A 86 4.81 -6.18 5.08
N GLY A 87 6.11 -6.45 5.01
CA GLY A 87 6.72 -7.38 4.05
C GLY A 87 6.97 -6.80 2.66
N ASN A 88 6.49 -5.61 2.34
CA ASN A 88 6.84 -4.94 1.09
C ASN A 88 8.29 -4.41 1.13
N THR A 89 8.81 -3.93 -0.02
CA THR A 89 10.18 -3.43 -0.20
C THR A 89 10.66 -2.50 0.93
N TRP A 90 9.81 -1.61 1.42
CA TRP A 90 10.18 -0.59 2.43
C TRP A 90 9.80 -0.95 3.86
N SER A 91 8.89 -1.90 4.06
CA SER A 91 8.39 -2.35 5.37
C SER A 91 8.78 -3.79 5.66
N ARG A 92 10.05 -4.14 5.37
CA ARG A 92 10.61 -5.49 5.56
C ARG A 92 11.58 -5.58 6.75
N LYS A 93 11.19 -4.99 7.87
CA LYS A 93 11.96 -4.98 9.13
C LYS A 93 11.07 -5.43 10.28
N HIS A 94 11.65 -6.12 11.25
CA HIS A 94 11.01 -6.55 12.49
C HIS A 94 11.96 -6.35 13.66
N ARG A 95 11.44 -6.17 14.87
CA ARG A 95 12.25 -6.04 16.10
C ARG A 95 13.12 -7.27 16.39
N THR A 96 12.58 -8.45 16.11
CA THR A 96 13.17 -9.74 16.51
C THR A 96 13.35 -10.73 15.37
N LEU A 97 12.60 -10.57 14.27
CA LEU A 97 12.55 -11.56 13.19
C LEU A 97 13.36 -11.07 11.99
N SER A 98 14.16 -11.96 11.40
CA SER A 98 14.79 -11.70 10.10
C SER A 98 13.80 -12.00 8.97
N PRO A 99 13.82 -11.23 7.86
CA PRO A 99 13.09 -11.58 6.64
C PRO A 99 13.43 -12.96 6.05
N ASP A 100 14.52 -13.61 6.48
CA ASP A 100 14.86 -14.98 6.09
C ASP A 100 14.08 -16.05 6.87
N GLN A 101 13.47 -15.68 8.00
CA GLN A 101 12.70 -16.57 8.84
C GLN A 101 11.26 -16.71 8.33
N VAL A 102 10.75 -17.94 8.36
CA VAL A 102 9.37 -18.26 7.97
C VAL A 102 8.36 -17.45 8.78
N ASP A 103 8.58 -17.32 10.09
CA ASP A 103 7.68 -16.59 10.99
C ASP A 103 7.54 -15.10 10.66
N PHE A 104 8.53 -14.50 9.97
CA PHE A 104 8.42 -13.12 9.46
C PHE A 104 7.33 -12.99 8.38
N TRP A 105 6.98 -14.07 7.67
CA TRP A 105 6.01 -14.04 6.58
C TRP A 105 4.65 -14.60 6.96
N ARG A 106 4.42 -14.89 8.25
CA ARG A 106 3.16 -15.40 8.77
C ARG A 106 2.19 -14.26 9.07
N PHE A 107 1.74 -13.61 8.02
CA PHE A 107 0.72 -12.57 8.07
C PHE A 107 -0.14 -12.60 6.80
N SER A 108 -1.37 -12.11 6.89
CA SER A 108 -2.26 -11.82 5.75
C SER A 108 -2.67 -10.33 5.77
N HIS A 109 -3.68 -9.96 4.99
CA HIS A 109 -4.33 -8.65 5.11
C HIS A 109 -5.02 -8.45 6.46
N ASP A 110 -5.22 -9.52 7.25
CA ASP A 110 -5.81 -9.45 8.58
C ASP A 110 -4.89 -8.69 9.54
N GLU A 111 -3.62 -9.06 9.61
CA GLU A 111 -2.65 -8.30 10.42
C GLU A 111 -2.43 -6.89 9.85
N MET A 112 -2.53 -6.69 8.54
CA MET A 112 -2.46 -5.33 7.97
C MET A 112 -3.62 -4.46 8.47
N ALA A 113 -4.83 -5.01 8.54
CA ALA A 113 -6.01 -4.30 9.04
C ALA A 113 -5.97 -4.09 10.57
N LEU A 114 -5.60 -5.13 11.32
CA LEU A 114 -5.71 -5.14 12.77
C LEU A 114 -4.49 -4.57 13.49
N LYS A 115 -3.33 -4.46 12.81
CA LYS A 115 -2.06 -4.08 13.46
C LYS A 115 -1.28 -3.00 12.72
N ASP A 116 -1.17 -3.08 11.39
CA ASP A 116 -0.48 -2.02 10.63
C ASP A 116 -1.30 -0.73 10.65
N LEU A 117 -2.58 -0.82 10.26
CA LEU A 117 -3.41 0.36 10.09
C LEU A 117 -3.61 1.17 11.39
N PRO A 118 -3.91 0.57 12.56
CA PRO A 118 -4.02 1.31 13.81
C PRO A 118 -2.72 2.03 14.17
N ALA A 119 -1.58 1.33 14.07
CA ALA A 119 -0.28 1.89 14.41
C ALA A 119 0.07 3.09 13.51
N VAL A 120 -0.22 3.00 12.21
CA VAL A 120 0.04 4.10 11.27
C VAL A 120 -0.90 5.28 11.52
N ILE A 121 -2.21 5.04 11.71
CA ILE A 121 -3.17 6.12 11.98
C ILE A 121 -2.80 6.85 13.28
N ASP A 122 -2.50 6.12 14.35
CA ASP A 122 -2.12 6.72 15.63
C ASP A 122 -0.83 7.54 15.53
N HIS A 123 0.15 7.06 14.75
CA HIS A 123 1.37 7.81 14.45
C HIS A 123 1.07 9.12 13.70
N ILE A 124 0.18 9.09 12.70
CA ILE A 124 -0.21 10.27 11.92
C ILE A 124 -0.91 11.29 12.82
N LEU A 125 -1.92 10.86 13.58
CA LEU A 125 -2.67 11.74 14.48
C LEU A 125 -1.74 12.41 15.50
N LYS A 126 -0.84 11.63 16.09
CA LYS A 126 0.16 12.15 17.04
C LYS A 126 1.12 13.13 16.40
N THR A 127 1.58 12.86 15.18
CA THR A 127 2.55 13.71 14.48
C THR A 127 1.92 15.01 13.98
N THR A 128 0.66 14.96 13.58
CA THR A 128 -0.06 16.09 13.00
C THR A 128 -0.89 16.88 14.00
N GLU A 129 -1.05 16.36 15.22
CA GLU A 129 -1.93 16.88 16.27
C GLU A 129 -3.40 17.01 15.80
N GLN A 130 -3.81 16.16 14.87
CA GLN A 130 -5.20 16.09 14.38
C GLN A 130 -5.98 15.02 15.12
N GLU A 131 -7.28 15.22 15.28
CA GLU A 131 -8.19 14.24 15.89
C GLU A 131 -8.72 13.23 14.87
N GLN A 132 -8.84 13.64 13.60
CA GLN A 132 -9.33 12.79 12.52
C GLN A 132 -8.56 13.04 11.22
N ILE A 133 -8.47 12.00 10.39
CA ILE A 133 -7.84 12.07 9.05
C ILE A 133 -8.76 11.56 7.95
N PHE A 134 -8.41 11.85 6.70
CA PHE A 134 -9.02 11.25 5.52
C PHE A 134 -8.31 9.95 5.15
N TYR A 135 -9.05 8.93 4.71
CA TYR A 135 -8.47 7.67 4.23
C TYR A 135 -8.82 7.44 2.76
N ILE A 136 -7.82 7.15 1.93
CA ILE A 136 -7.98 6.76 0.53
C ILE A 136 -7.31 5.41 0.32
N GLY A 137 -8.13 4.38 0.06
CA GLY A 137 -7.65 3.03 -0.21
C GLY A 137 -7.84 2.66 -1.66
N HIS A 138 -6.88 1.95 -2.25
CA HIS A 138 -7.06 1.30 -3.55
C HIS A 138 -6.92 -0.21 -3.44
N SER A 139 -7.81 -0.97 -4.10
CA SER A 139 -7.77 -2.44 -4.13
C SER A 139 -7.65 -3.05 -2.72
N GLN A 140 -6.57 -3.78 -2.41
CA GLN A 140 -6.33 -4.34 -1.07
C GLN A 140 -6.34 -3.27 0.04
N GLY A 141 -5.94 -2.04 -0.25
CA GLY A 141 -6.07 -0.92 0.68
C GLY A 141 -7.53 -0.62 1.08
N THR A 142 -8.51 -0.95 0.24
CA THR A 142 -9.93 -0.88 0.62
C THR A 142 -10.35 -2.07 1.49
N THR A 143 -9.84 -3.27 1.21
CA THR A 143 -10.10 -4.47 2.04
C THR A 143 -9.62 -4.25 3.47
N ILE A 144 -8.38 -3.74 3.61
CA ILE A 144 -7.77 -3.39 4.91
C ILE A 144 -8.67 -2.41 5.67
N ALA A 145 -9.18 -1.37 5.00
CA ALA A 145 -10.10 -0.39 5.60
C ALA A 145 -11.45 -1.00 6.00
N PHE A 146 -12.06 -1.80 5.13
CA PHE A 146 -13.33 -2.47 5.46
C PHE A 146 -13.19 -3.37 6.68
N MET A 147 -12.11 -4.15 6.76
CA MET A 147 -11.83 -5.03 7.89
C MET A 147 -11.60 -4.22 9.17
N ALA A 148 -10.70 -3.23 9.13
CA ALA A 148 -10.35 -2.46 10.32
C ALA A 148 -11.51 -1.60 10.83
N PHE A 149 -12.19 -0.86 9.95
CA PHE A 149 -13.23 0.09 10.38
C PHE A 149 -14.53 -0.59 10.81
N SER A 150 -14.77 -1.84 10.38
CA SER A 150 -15.91 -2.64 10.87
C SER A 150 -15.63 -3.36 12.19
N THR A 151 -14.37 -3.65 12.50
CA THR A 151 -13.97 -4.41 13.69
C THR A 151 -13.42 -3.54 14.83
N LEU A 152 -12.89 -2.36 14.52
CA LEU A 152 -12.27 -1.42 15.47
C LEU A 152 -13.02 -0.07 15.47
N PRO A 153 -14.13 0.07 16.22
CA PRO A 153 -14.93 1.31 16.25
C PRO A 153 -14.14 2.54 16.69
N GLU A 154 -13.21 2.37 17.64
CA GLU A 154 -12.33 3.45 18.08
C GLU A 154 -11.43 3.96 16.95
N LEU A 155 -10.91 3.05 16.12
CA LEU A 155 -10.14 3.45 14.94
C LEU A 155 -11.01 4.14 13.90
N ALA A 156 -12.21 3.59 13.64
CA ALA A 156 -13.15 4.16 12.69
C ALA A 156 -13.56 5.60 13.06
N SER A 157 -13.70 5.91 14.36
CA SER A 157 -14.01 7.26 14.83
C SER A 157 -12.93 8.31 14.50
N LYS A 158 -11.69 7.87 14.25
CA LYS A 158 -10.55 8.71 13.83
C LYS A 158 -10.54 8.99 12.32
N ILE A 159 -11.46 8.41 11.55
CA ILE A 159 -11.56 8.59 10.10
C ILE A 159 -12.74 9.51 9.77
N LYS A 160 -12.43 10.64 9.14
CA LYS A 160 -13.42 11.64 8.73
C LYS A 160 -14.21 11.21 7.50
N LEU A 161 -13.53 10.56 6.55
CA LEU A 161 -14.10 10.04 5.31
C LEU A 161 -13.20 8.95 4.76
N PHE A 162 -13.82 7.85 4.32
CA PHE A 162 -13.18 6.78 3.57
C PHE A 162 -13.55 6.86 2.08
N ILE A 163 -12.54 6.99 1.21
CA ILE A 163 -12.67 6.91 -0.25
C ILE A 163 -12.07 5.58 -0.72
N GLY A 164 -12.91 4.70 -1.27
CA GLY A 164 -12.48 3.40 -1.82
C GLY A 164 -12.36 3.42 -3.34
N LEU A 165 -11.15 3.26 -3.86
CA LEU A 165 -10.85 3.17 -5.29
C LEU A 165 -10.71 1.69 -5.69
N ALA A 166 -11.48 1.23 -6.69
CA ALA A 166 -11.55 -0.18 -7.07
C ALA A 166 -11.74 -1.12 -5.85
N PRO A 167 -12.84 -0.96 -5.09
CA PRO A 167 -13.00 -1.62 -3.79
C PRO A 167 -13.08 -3.14 -3.91
N VAL A 168 -12.46 -3.82 -2.94
CA VAL A 168 -12.43 -5.29 -2.86
C VAL A 168 -12.94 -5.73 -1.49
N ALA A 169 -14.17 -6.24 -1.45
CA ALA A 169 -14.75 -6.87 -0.27
C ALA A 169 -14.88 -8.40 -0.46
N THR A 170 -15.17 -8.85 -1.68
CA THR A 170 -15.21 -10.28 -2.03
C THR A 170 -14.54 -10.49 -3.38
N VAL A 171 -14.01 -11.69 -3.61
CA VAL A 171 -13.39 -12.09 -4.89
C VAL A 171 -14.17 -13.20 -5.61
N ALA A 172 -15.36 -13.54 -5.10
CA ALA A 172 -16.16 -14.71 -5.52
C ALA A 172 -16.52 -14.71 -7.02
N PHE A 173 -16.72 -13.54 -7.62
CA PHE A 173 -17.15 -13.41 -9.03
C PHE A 173 -16.03 -12.92 -9.95
N THR A 174 -14.77 -12.99 -9.52
CA THR A 174 -13.66 -12.42 -10.29
C THR A 174 -13.14 -13.41 -11.34
N SER A 175 -13.10 -13.00 -12.60
CA SER A 175 -12.55 -13.80 -13.70
C SER A 175 -11.01 -13.70 -13.81
N SER A 176 -10.36 -13.10 -12.82
CA SER A 176 -8.91 -12.84 -12.89
C SER A 176 -8.09 -14.08 -12.62
N PRO A 177 -6.92 -14.27 -13.28
CA PRO A 177 -6.03 -15.40 -13.01
C PRO A 177 -5.64 -15.63 -11.53
N MET A 178 -5.84 -14.65 -10.64
CA MET A 178 -5.65 -14.79 -9.20
C MET A 178 -6.55 -15.85 -8.56
N THR A 179 -7.78 -16.05 -9.04
CA THR A 179 -8.65 -17.13 -8.52
C THR A 179 -8.05 -18.52 -8.74
N LYS A 180 -7.11 -18.65 -9.67
CA LYS A 180 -6.35 -19.88 -9.90
C LYS A 180 -5.11 -20.00 -9.00
N LEU A 181 -4.53 -18.87 -8.56
CA LEU A 181 -3.44 -18.83 -7.57
C LEU A 181 -3.93 -19.11 -6.14
N SER A 182 -5.23 -18.98 -5.89
CA SER A 182 -5.90 -19.37 -4.63
C SER A 182 -5.78 -20.87 -4.29
N ILE A 183 -5.26 -21.69 -5.20
CA ILE A 183 -5.16 -23.15 -5.10
C ILE A 183 -3.68 -23.59 -4.94
N LEU A 184 -2.84 -22.75 -4.34
CA LEU A 184 -1.47 -23.15 -4.01
C LEU A 184 -1.50 -24.12 -2.80
N PRO A 185 -0.85 -25.29 -2.90
CA PRO A 185 -0.82 -26.24 -1.80
C PRO A 185 -0.10 -25.66 -0.59
N GLU A 186 -0.57 -26.01 0.61
CA GLU A 186 -0.15 -25.45 1.90
C GLU A 186 1.37 -25.47 2.13
N PHE A 187 2.08 -26.41 1.50
CA PHE A 187 3.55 -26.50 1.56
C PHE A 187 4.29 -25.37 0.82
N ALA A 188 3.61 -24.58 -0.03
CA ALA A 188 4.20 -23.42 -0.70
C ALA A 188 4.10 -22.11 0.12
N ILE A 189 3.47 -22.16 1.31
CA ILE A 189 3.09 -20.98 2.13
C ILE A 189 4.26 -20.36 2.93
N TRP A 190 5.41 -21.01 2.98
CA TRP A 190 6.40 -20.74 4.04
C TRP A 190 7.39 -19.58 3.79
N LYS A 191 7.35 -18.91 2.63
CA LYS A 191 8.27 -17.78 2.35
C LYS A 191 7.51 -16.62 1.71
N GLY A 192 7.98 -15.40 1.95
CA GLY A 192 7.52 -14.23 1.22
C GLY A 192 7.74 -14.40 -0.27
N LEU A 193 6.88 -13.78 -1.08
CA LEU A 193 7.16 -13.54 -2.50
C LEU A 193 8.09 -12.33 -2.57
N PRO A 194 9.39 -12.53 -2.79
CA PRO A 194 10.31 -11.41 -2.84
C PRO A 194 9.93 -10.48 -4.00
N PRO A 195 10.12 -9.15 -3.83
CA PRO A 195 10.01 -8.23 -4.95
C PRO A 195 10.94 -8.71 -6.06
N GLN A 196 10.43 -8.76 -7.30
CA GLN A 196 11.19 -9.10 -8.50
C GLN A 196 11.90 -10.47 -8.49
N SER A 197 11.16 -11.56 -8.22
CA SER A 197 11.64 -12.88 -8.61
C SER A 197 11.60 -13.04 -10.15
N TYR A 198 12.41 -13.94 -10.69
CA TYR A 198 12.36 -14.35 -12.11
C TYR A 198 10.93 -14.68 -12.59
N MET A 199 10.07 -15.21 -11.70
CA MET A 199 8.66 -15.46 -12.00
C MET A 199 7.87 -14.17 -12.28
N ILE A 200 8.16 -13.07 -11.58
CA ILE A 200 7.52 -11.77 -11.77
C ILE A 200 7.93 -11.14 -13.09
N GLU A 201 9.23 -11.18 -13.44
CA GLU A 201 9.72 -10.71 -14.74
C GLU A 201 9.06 -11.51 -15.88
N TRP A 202 9.00 -12.84 -15.73
CA TRP A 202 8.34 -13.71 -16.69
C TRP A 202 6.85 -13.40 -16.85
N PHE A 203 6.13 -13.11 -15.76
CA PHE A 203 4.72 -12.72 -15.79
C PHE A 203 4.53 -11.36 -16.48
N ALA A 204 5.39 -10.38 -16.20
CA ALA A 204 5.36 -9.06 -16.84
C ALA A 204 5.64 -9.17 -18.36
N GLU A 205 6.59 -10.00 -18.77
CA GLU A 205 6.91 -10.17 -20.19
C GLU A 205 5.87 -10.99 -20.96
N ASN A 206 5.33 -12.07 -20.39
CA ASN A 206 4.47 -13.02 -21.12
C ASN A 206 2.97 -12.81 -20.94
N ILE A 207 2.49 -12.21 -19.83
CA ILE A 207 1.06 -11.92 -19.64
C ILE A 207 0.74 -10.49 -20.06
N CYS A 208 1.53 -9.50 -19.63
CA CYS A 208 1.30 -8.11 -20.07
C CYS A 208 1.69 -7.92 -21.54
N GLY A 209 2.72 -8.60 -22.05
CA GLY A 209 3.13 -8.45 -23.46
C GLY A 209 2.19 -9.07 -24.51
N LYS A 210 1.44 -10.14 -24.19
CA LYS A 210 0.75 -10.97 -25.20
C LYS A 210 -0.79 -10.99 -25.12
N HIS A 211 -1.39 -10.70 -23.97
CA HIS A 211 -2.86 -10.76 -23.78
C HIS A 211 -3.54 -9.38 -23.61
N MET A 212 -2.79 -8.31 -23.78
CA MET A 212 -3.22 -6.93 -23.52
C MET A 212 -4.00 -6.32 -24.71
N GLY A 213 -5.25 -6.75 -24.88
CA GLY A 213 -6.20 -6.17 -25.84
C GLY A 213 -6.97 -4.97 -25.26
N SER A 214 -7.04 -3.89 -26.05
CA SER A 214 -7.97 -2.74 -26.02
C SER A 214 -8.17 -1.87 -24.75
N GLU A 215 -7.83 -2.29 -23.53
CA GLU A 215 -8.01 -1.46 -22.32
C GLU A 215 -6.78 -0.57 -21.96
N LEU A 216 -5.70 -0.63 -22.75
CA LEU A 216 -4.46 0.13 -22.50
C LEU A 216 -4.42 1.57 -22.98
N CYS A 217 -5.52 2.10 -23.51
CA CYS A 217 -5.50 3.44 -24.10
C CYS A 217 -5.11 4.56 -23.10
N ASN A 218 -5.13 4.29 -21.78
CA ASN A 218 -4.81 5.26 -20.73
C ASN A 218 -3.48 5.02 -19.98
N ILE A 219 -2.68 4.00 -20.36
CA ILE A 219 -1.38 3.76 -19.72
C ILE A 219 -0.28 4.46 -20.53
N ASN A 220 0.57 5.22 -19.84
CA ASN A 220 1.74 5.81 -20.48
C ASN A 220 2.81 4.74 -20.73
N MET A 221 2.82 4.18 -21.94
CA MET A 221 3.72 3.10 -22.35
C MET A 221 5.22 3.44 -22.23
N THR A 222 5.58 4.73 -22.28
CA THR A 222 6.98 5.15 -22.08
C THR A 222 7.46 4.96 -20.64
N ARG A 223 6.51 4.83 -19.69
CA ARG A 223 6.78 4.59 -18.27
C ARG A 223 6.62 3.12 -17.86
N THR A 224 6.33 2.22 -18.80
CA THR A 224 6.25 0.77 -18.52
C THR A 224 7.46 0.22 -17.77
N PRO A 225 8.73 0.56 -18.13
CA PRO A 225 9.89 0.11 -17.37
C PRO A 225 9.86 0.56 -15.91
N VAL A 226 9.32 1.75 -15.63
CA VAL A 226 9.14 2.23 -14.25
C VAL A 226 8.10 1.40 -13.54
N TYR A 227 6.96 1.08 -14.16
CA TYR A 227 5.91 0.27 -13.53
C TYR A 227 6.38 -1.17 -13.25
N THR A 228 7.03 -1.83 -14.21
CA THR A 228 7.47 -3.23 -14.08
C THR A 228 8.66 -3.40 -13.14
N THR A 229 9.54 -2.40 -13.04
CA THR A 229 10.65 -2.43 -12.09
C THR A 229 10.16 -2.28 -10.64
N HIS A 230 8.88 -2.02 -10.42
CA HIS A 230 8.39 -1.52 -9.14
C HIS A 230 7.24 -2.37 -8.61
N CYS A 231 6.51 -3.03 -9.50
CA CYS A 231 5.46 -3.97 -9.15
C CYS A 231 5.83 -5.43 -9.46
N PRO A 232 5.49 -6.36 -8.57
CA PRO A 232 4.96 -6.17 -7.22
C PRO A 232 6.06 -5.85 -6.20
N ALA A 233 5.71 -5.09 -5.17
CA ALA A 233 6.64 -4.65 -4.12
C ALA A 233 6.87 -5.70 -3.00
N GLY A 234 6.34 -6.92 -3.14
CA GLY A 234 6.49 -8.01 -2.17
C GLY A 234 5.29 -8.16 -1.22
N THR A 235 5.00 -9.42 -0.86
CA THR A 235 3.93 -9.80 0.09
C THR A 235 4.18 -11.22 0.62
N SER A 236 3.49 -11.65 1.68
CA SER A 236 3.52 -13.04 2.13
C SER A 236 2.70 -13.94 1.19
N VAL A 237 3.06 -15.22 1.08
CA VAL A 237 2.21 -16.19 0.36
C VAL A 237 0.87 -16.37 1.07
N GLN A 238 0.84 -16.29 2.41
CA GLN A 238 -0.38 -16.33 3.22
C GLN A 238 -1.38 -15.21 2.89
N ASN A 239 -0.92 -14.04 2.40
CA ASN A 239 -1.80 -12.98 1.94
C ASN A 239 -2.48 -13.28 0.58
N LEU A 240 -1.99 -14.28 -0.17
CA LEU A 240 -2.55 -14.68 -1.46
C LEU A 240 -3.48 -15.90 -1.38
N THR A 241 -3.44 -16.63 -0.27
CA THR A 241 -4.38 -17.72 -0.01
C THR A 241 -5.74 -17.15 0.40
N PRO A 242 -6.85 -17.69 -0.12
CA PRO A 242 -8.19 -17.21 0.24
C PRO A 242 -8.44 -17.41 1.73
N LEU A 243 -9.23 -16.51 2.32
CA LEU A 243 -9.85 -16.68 3.63
C LEU A 243 -10.52 -18.05 3.65
N GLU A 244 -10.04 -18.98 4.48
CA GLU A 244 -10.87 -20.13 4.84
C GLU A 244 -12.08 -19.57 5.59
N PRO A 245 -13.32 -19.85 5.14
CA PRO A 245 -14.48 -19.54 5.97
C PRO A 245 -14.43 -20.46 7.20
N GLY A 246 -14.19 -19.87 8.36
CA GLY A 246 -14.40 -20.52 9.66
C GLY A 246 -15.87 -20.79 9.93
#